data_AF-A0A2R6D4I1-F1
#
_entry.id   AF-A0A2R6D4I1-F1
#
_cell.length_a   1.000
_cell.length_b   1.000
_cell.length_c   1.000
_cell.angle_alpha   90.00
_cell.angle_beta   90.00
_cell.angle_gamma   90.00
#
_symmetry.space_group_name_H-M   'P 1'
#
loop_
_entity.id
_entity.type
_entity.pdbx_description
1 polymer ?
#
loop_
_entity_poly.entity_id
_entity_poly.type
_entity_poly.pdbx_seq_one_letter_code
_entity_poly.pdbx_strand_id
1 'polypeptide(L)'
;MRTPTRRDALLAGAGGLSAILAGCVGGDSNSGNGNGNGNGNGNGNGGDSVSVKDVATLDVGSSLAVPYWRRQDEEAVGVVYRYDSSDIQGPDAQALHDSDADVQSFVEATDFETATLLQIGAVGPDTCHNTVDVTGFAVEDGTLVGRASTSAAEGQACGSAETHPWVLVRVDFDGTPPENAELTITDGWDDEATVSPTTPAGLDPSELDGHVQPDGDARVLAGSLTCDRERFERHPQHVEEDAVELGENGRDDRTTFALRADHTKYALGDTVTITMTNVTAEEVITGNRHKYNLQLLTEEGWQDVRGSTEHDHFEYTDEGVSHAPGDGFGVSHAPGDGFEWTIELTDEGVIEGHFHEDHFSVCPSLQPGRYRFLYWEPAVAVEFDVEE
;
A
#
# COMPACT_ATOMS: atom_id res chain seq x y z
N MET A 1 -32.86 -46.50 -5.17
CA MET A 1 -33.23 -45.32 -4.36
C MET A 1 -31.99 -44.93 -3.55
N ARG A 2 -31.27 -43.92 -4.03
CA ARG A 2 -30.12 -43.29 -3.35
C ARG A 2 -30.50 -41.82 -3.13
N THR A 3 -30.31 -41.35 -1.91
CA THR A 3 -30.65 -39.99 -1.45
C THR A 3 -29.63 -38.99 -2.00
N PRO A 4 -30.05 -37.85 -2.58
CA PRO A 4 -29.12 -36.83 -3.05
C PRO A 4 -28.57 -36.00 -1.88
N THR A 5 -27.29 -35.66 -1.93
CA THR A 5 -26.56 -34.81 -0.97
C THR A 5 -26.40 -33.39 -1.51
N ARG A 6 -26.20 -32.43 -0.59
CA ARG A 6 -26.23 -30.95 -0.70
C ARG A 6 -25.43 -30.24 -1.83
N ARG A 7 -24.85 -30.94 -2.80
CA ARG A 7 -24.02 -30.33 -3.88
C ARG A 7 -24.73 -30.09 -5.21
N ASP A 8 -26.00 -30.44 -5.35
CA ASP A 8 -26.78 -30.25 -6.59
C ASP A 8 -27.85 -29.14 -6.52
N ALA A 9 -27.81 -28.27 -5.49
CA ALA A 9 -28.88 -27.30 -5.22
C ALA A 9 -28.49 -25.81 -5.40
N LEU A 10 -27.31 -25.50 -5.95
CA LEU A 10 -26.87 -24.13 -6.28
C LEU A 10 -26.62 -23.97 -7.79
N LEU A 11 -27.59 -24.38 -8.60
CA LEU A 11 -27.57 -24.21 -10.06
C LEU A 11 -28.91 -23.68 -10.62
N ALA A 12 -29.71 -22.99 -9.80
CA ALA A 12 -30.97 -22.41 -10.25
C ALA A 12 -31.34 -21.13 -9.48
N GLY A 13 -31.20 -19.99 -10.15
CA GLY A 13 -31.63 -18.67 -9.68
C GLY A 13 -31.04 -17.58 -10.57
N ALA A 14 -31.41 -17.56 -11.85
CA ALA A 14 -32.37 -16.59 -12.40
C ALA A 14 -31.75 -15.19 -12.61
N GLY A 15 -31.25 -14.97 -13.84
CA GLY A 15 -30.85 -13.65 -14.32
C GLY A 15 -32.03 -12.67 -14.30
N GLY A 16 -31.81 -11.53 -13.64
CA GLY A 16 -32.72 -10.39 -13.62
C GLY A 16 -32.28 -9.35 -14.63
N LEU A 17 -32.91 -9.35 -15.80
CA LEU A 17 -32.89 -8.23 -16.74
C LEU A 17 -33.83 -7.14 -16.22
N SER A 18 -33.28 -6.07 -15.65
CA SER A 18 -34.05 -4.87 -15.33
C SER A 18 -34.16 -3.98 -16.56
N ALA A 19 -35.26 -4.14 -17.30
CA ALA A 19 -35.64 -3.24 -18.39
C ALA A 19 -36.24 -1.95 -17.82
N ILE A 20 -35.59 -0.80 -18.06
CA ILE A 20 -36.16 0.51 -17.75
C ILE A 20 -37.08 0.94 -18.90
N LEU A 21 -38.35 1.17 -18.56
CA LEU A 21 -39.41 1.64 -19.45
C LEU A 21 -39.22 3.14 -19.76
N ALA A 22 -38.79 3.48 -20.98
CA ALA A 22 -38.93 4.83 -21.51
C ALA A 22 -40.38 5.09 -21.94
N GLY A 23 -41.09 5.92 -21.18
CA GLY A 23 -42.46 6.34 -21.50
C GLY A 23 -42.49 7.46 -22.53
N CYS A 24 -42.98 7.16 -23.74
CA CYS A 24 -43.44 8.15 -24.71
C CYS A 24 -44.77 8.79 -24.23
N VAL A 25 -44.81 10.11 -24.11
CA VAL A 25 -46.04 10.90 -24.14
C VAL A 25 -46.02 11.77 -25.39
N GLY A 26 -46.92 11.47 -26.32
CA GLY A 26 -47.29 12.35 -27.43
C GLY A 26 -48.62 13.04 -27.14
N GLY A 27 -48.73 14.31 -27.52
CA GLY A 27 -49.98 15.09 -27.48
C GLY A 27 -49.81 16.47 -28.12
N ASP A 28 -50.41 16.63 -29.29
CA ASP A 28 -50.26 17.73 -30.26
C ASP A 28 -50.88 19.10 -29.88
N SER A 29 -50.24 20.14 -30.43
CA SER A 29 -50.79 21.42 -30.93
C SER A 29 -51.47 22.43 -29.98
N ASN A 30 -50.81 23.58 -29.78
CA ASN A 30 -51.50 24.87 -29.86
C ASN A 30 -50.61 25.99 -30.44
N SER A 31 -51.20 26.73 -31.37
CA SER A 31 -50.66 27.91 -32.05
C SER A 31 -50.55 29.10 -31.09
N GLY A 32 -49.37 29.72 -31.04
CA GLY A 32 -49.12 30.95 -30.29
C GLY A 32 -48.09 31.81 -31.01
N ASN A 33 -48.57 32.76 -31.81
CA ASN A 33 -47.78 33.76 -32.51
C ASN A 33 -47.19 34.76 -31.49
N GLY A 34 -45.86 34.81 -31.35
CA GLY A 34 -45.16 35.74 -30.46
C GLY A 34 -43.89 36.27 -31.10
N ASN A 35 -43.97 37.47 -31.69
CA ASN A 35 -42.81 38.26 -32.11
C ASN A 35 -42.04 38.72 -30.87
N GLY A 36 -40.81 38.24 -30.70
CA GLY A 36 -39.87 38.73 -29.69
C GLY A 36 -38.48 38.85 -30.26
N ASN A 37 -38.08 40.08 -30.63
CA ASN A 37 -36.69 40.43 -30.89
C ASN A 37 -35.91 40.36 -29.57
N GLY A 38 -35.04 39.36 -29.43
CA GLY A 38 -34.06 39.26 -28.36
C GLY A 38 -32.67 39.09 -28.94
N ASN A 39 -31.91 40.19 -29.02
CA ASN A 39 -30.46 40.14 -29.18
C ASN A 39 -29.86 39.57 -27.89
N GLY A 40 -29.66 38.26 -27.85
CA GLY A 40 -28.83 37.60 -26.84
C GLY A 40 -27.44 37.36 -27.42
N ASN A 41 -26.47 38.19 -27.05
CA ASN A 41 -25.06 37.81 -27.13
C ASN A 41 -24.80 36.75 -26.06
N GLY A 42 -25.17 35.50 -26.36
CA GLY A 42 -24.73 34.34 -25.60
C GLY A 42 -23.31 34.03 -25.98
N ASN A 43 -22.34 34.52 -25.21
CA ASN A 43 -21.01 33.92 -25.15
C ASN A 43 -21.17 32.62 -24.33
N GLY A 44 -21.83 31.62 -24.93
CA GLY A 44 -21.84 30.27 -24.41
C GLY A 44 -20.44 29.71 -24.61
N ASN A 45 -19.66 29.66 -23.54
CA ASN A 45 -18.49 28.81 -23.49
C ASN A 45 -19.00 27.38 -23.40
N GLY A 46 -19.40 26.82 -24.55
CA GLY A 46 -19.80 25.43 -24.68
C GLY A 46 -18.57 24.55 -24.51
N GLY A 47 -18.15 24.36 -23.26
CA GLY A 47 -17.56 23.08 -22.90
C GLY A 47 -18.68 22.06 -22.99
N ASP A 48 -18.49 21.03 -23.79
CA ASP A 48 -19.45 19.93 -23.88
C ASP A 48 -19.71 19.44 -22.45
N SER A 49 -20.97 19.51 -22.02
CA SER A 49 -21.35 19.12 -20.67
C SER A 49 -21.30 17.60 -20.61
N VAL A 50 -20.27 17.06 -19.96
CA VAL A 50 -20.11 15.61 -19.76
C VAL A 50 -21.20 15.10 -18.82
N SER A 51 -21.80 13.96 -19.16
CA SER A 51 -22.80 13.27 -18.37
C SER A 51 -22.49 11.78 -18.24
N VAL A 52 -22.99 11.17 -17.15
CA VAL A 52 -22.89 9.73 -16.91
C VAL A 52 -23.83 8.99 -17.86
N LYS A 53 -23.29 8.05 -18.63
CA LYS A 53 -24.04 7.17 -19.53
C LYS A 53 -24.51 5.89 -18.87
N ASP A 54 -23.59 5.23 -18.17
CA ASP A 54 -23.81 3.91 -17.58
C ASP A 54 -22.96 3.75 -16.32
N VAL A 55 -23.41 2.88 -15.43
CA VAL A 55 -22.68 2.51 -14.21
C VAL A 55 -22.76 1.00 -14.08
N ALA A 56 -21.61 0.35 -14.17
CA ALA A 56 -21.46 -1.08 -13.92
C ALA A 56 -20.77 -1.30 -12.58
N THR A 57 -21.17 -2.34 -11.86
CA THR A 57 -20.61 -2.69 -10.55
C THR A 57 -20.19 -4.16 -10.52
N LEU A 58 -19.13 -4.43 -9.77
CA LEU A 58 -18.67 -5.77 -9.42
C LEU A 58 -18.46 -5.83 -7.92
N ASP A 59 -19.27 -6.65 -7.25
CA ASP A 59 -19.05 -6.99 -5.84
C ASP A 59 -17.77 -7.82 -5.72
N VAL A 60 -16.80 -7.30 -4.98
CA VAL A 60 -15.50 -7.93 -4.74
C VAL A 60 -15.56 -8.84 -3.51
N GLY A 61 -16.59 -8.66 -2.66
CA GLY A 61 -16.74 -9.35 -1.39
C GLY A 61 -16.12 -8.58 -0.23
N SER A 62 -15.87 -9.29 0.88
CA SER A 62 -15.47 -8.68 2.14
C SER A 62 -14.38 -9.47 2.84
N SER A 63 -13.51 -8.75 3.54
CA SER A 63 -12.41 -9.32 4.33
C SER A 63 -12.54 -8.98 5.81
N LEU A 64 -12.00 -9.87 6.66
CA LEU A 64 -11.78 -9.62 8.08
C LEU A 64 -10.40 -8.99 8.36
N ALA A 65 -9.50 -9.00 7.37
CA ALA A 65 -8.22 -8.31 7.48
C ALA A 65 -8.46 -6.80 7.45
N VAL A 66 -7.73 -6.05 8.30
CA VAL A 66 -7.82 -4.60 8.35
C VAL A 66 -7.08 -4.02 7.15
N PRO A 67 -7.76 -3.32 6.22
CA PRO A 67 -7.13 -2.75 5.04
C PRO A 67 -6.21 -1.60 5.42
N TYR A 68 -5.27 -1.28 4.53
CA TYR A 68 -4.24 -0.27 4.76
C TYR A 68 -4.84 1.09 5.16
N TRP A 69 -5.83 1.59 4.42
CA TRP A 69 -6.47 2.88 4.73
C TRP A 69 -7.07 2.93 6.14
N ARG A 70 -7.61 1.81 6.63
CA ARG A 70 -8.22 1.70 7.97
C ARG A 70 -7.17 1.59 9.07
N ARG A 71 -5.98 1.06 8.76
CA ARG A 71 -4.82 1.09 9.68
C ARG A 71 -4.27 2.50 9.86
N GLN A 72 -4.34 3.32 8.82
CA GLN A 72 -3.89 4.72 8.87
C GLN A 72 -4.86 5.63 9.61
N ASP A 73 -6.17 5.37 9.46
CA ASP A 73 -7.23 6.11 10.13
C ASP A 73 -8.32 5.16 10.65
N GLU A 74 -8.25 4.86 11.95
CA GLU A 74 -9.23 4.03 12.66
C GLU A 74 -10.61 4.70 12.80
N GLU A 75 -10.80 5.94 12.36
CA GLU A 75 -12.10 6.62 12.34
C GLU A 75 -12.65 6.78 10.92
N ALA A 76 -11.89 6.40 9.88
CA ALA A 76 -12.33 6.51 8.49
C ALA A 76 -13.56 5.63 8.19
N VAL A 77 -14.61 6.24 7.63
CA VAL A 77 -15.87 5.59 7.21
C VAL A 77 -15.70 4.71 5.96
N GLY A 78 -14.73 5.05 5.11
CA GLY A 78 -14.43 4.30 3.88
C GLY A 78 -13.33 4.96 3.04
N VAL A 79 -13.04 4.35 1.90
CA VAL A 79 -12.03 4.80 0.94
C VAL A 79 -12.55 4.73 -0.49
N VAL A 80 -12.01 5.56 -1.37
CA VAL A 80 -12.19 5.42 -2.82
C VAL A 80 -10.82 5.49 -3.50
N TYR A 81 -10.47 4.44 -4.24
CA TYR A 81 -9.35 4.47 -5.18
C TYR A 81 -9.86 4.71 -6.58
N ARG A 82 -9.18 5.59 -7.33
CA ARG A 82 -9.43 5.81 -8.76
C ARG A 82 -8.31 5.21 -9.59
N TYR A 83 -8.70 4.47 -10.63
CA TYR A 83 -7.79 3.89 -11.62
C TYR A 83 -8.00 4.55 -12.98
N ASP A 84 -6.89 4.98 -13.58
CA ASP A 84 -6.86 5.56 -14.92
C ASP A 84 -6.26 4.61 -15.97
N SER A 85 -6.01 3.34 -15.60
CA SER A 85 -5.56 2.30 -16.52
C SER A 85 -6.00 0.90 -16.06
N SER A 86 -5.85 -0.10 -16.93
CA SER A 86 -6.13 -1.50 -16.62
C SER A 86 -5.13 -2.14 -15.65
N ASP A 87 -4.05 -1.45 -15.32
CA ASP A 87 -3.07 -1.90 -14.33
C ASP A 87 -3.54 -1.48 -12.94
N ILE A 88 -4.28 -2.37 -12.29
CA ILE A 88 -4.91 -2.12 -11.00
C ILE A 88 -3.93 -2.47 -9.88
N GLN A 89 -3.28 -1.43 -9.36
CA GLN A 89 -2.27 -1.52 -8.30
C GLN A 89 -2.65 -0.60 -7.14
N GLY A 90 -2.28 -0.94 -5.91
CA GLY A 90 -2.60 -0.10 -4.76
C GLY A 90 -2.40 -0.80 -3.41
N PRO A 91 -2.38 -0.03 -2.31
CA PRO A 91 -2.29 -0.55 -0.94
C PRO A 91 -3.28 -1.68 -0.63
N ASP A 92 -4.47 -1.60 -1.20
CA ASP A 92 -5.57 -2.55 -0.95
C ASP A 92 -5.99 -3.30 -2.22
N ALA A 93 -5.13 -3.34 -3.24
CA ALA A 93 -5.39 -4.14 -4.45
C ALA A 93 -5.45 -5.64 -4.14
N GLN A 94 -4.88 -6.10 -3.01
CA GLN A 94 -5.00 -7.49 -2.57
C GLN A 94 -6.46 -7.92 -2.38
N ALA A 95 -7.35 -7.01 -1.94
CA ALA A 95 -8.77 -7.30 -1.83
C ALA A 95 -9.40 -7.72 -3.16
N LEU A 96 -8.86 -7.22 -4.28
CA LEU A 96 -9.27 -7.60 -5.63
C LEU A 96 -8.68 -8.95 -6.06
N HIS A 97 -7.43 -9.24 -5.68
CA HIS A 97 -6.75 -10.48 -6.01
C HIS A 97 -7.31 -11.70 -5.26
N ASP A 98 -7.70 -11.51 -4.01
CA ASP A 98 -8.31 -12.56 -3.18
C ASP A 98 -9.79 -12.80 -3.49
N SER A 99 -10.38 -11.97 -4.34
CA SER A 99 -11.79 -12.08 -4.70
C SER A 99 -12.05 -13.28 -5.60
N ASP A 100 -13.16 -13.98 -5.36
CA ASP A 100 -13.70 -14.99 -6.27
C ASP A 100 -14.36 -14.35 -7.52
N ALA A 101 -14.47 -13.02 -7.57
CA ALA A 101 -15.07 -12.28 -8.66
C ALA A 101 -14.15 -12.23 -9.89
N ASP A 102 -14.75 -12.09 -11.08
CA ASP A 102 -14.01 -11.96 -12.35
C ASP A 102 -13.50 -10.52 -12.55
N VAL A 103 -12.63 -10.08 -11.64
CA VAL A 103 -12.06 -8.73 -11.60
C VAL A 103 -11.36 -8.40 -12.92
N GLN A 104 -10.56 -9.34 -13.42
CA GLN A 104 -9.81 -9.15 -14.66
C GLN A 104 -10.75 -8.79 -15.84
N SER A 105 -11.80 -9.58 -16.05
CA SER A 105 -12.73 -9.31 -17.16
C SER A 105 -13.47 -7.98 -16.97
N PHE A 106 -13.77 -7.59 -15.74
CA PHE A 106 -14.43 -6.30 -15.45
C PHE A 106 -13.51 -5.11 -15.78
N VAL A 107 -12.24 -5.20 -15.38
CA VAL A 107 -11.22 -4.18 -15.66
C VAL A 107 -10.95 -4.09 -17.17
N GLU A 108 -10.75 -5.22 -17.85
CA GLU A 108 -10.50 -5.28 -19.29
C GLU A 108 -11.66 -4.72 -20.13
N ALA A 109 -12.87 -4.76 -19.61
CA ALA A 109 -14.04 -4.16 -20.25
C ALA A 109 -14.11 -2.63 -20.11
N THR A 110 -13.19 -2.01 -19.38
CA THR A 110 -13.18 -0.55 -19.15
C THR A 110 -12.45 0.18 -20.26
N ASP A 111 -13.14 1.14 -20.90
CA ASP A 111 -12.54 2.08 -21.85
C ASP A 111 -12.08 3.34 -21.12
N PHE A 112 -10.83 3.38 -20.69
CA PHE A 112 -10.26 4.48 -19.89
C PHE A 112 -10.22 5.84 -20.61
N GLU A 113 -10.51 5.92 -21.93
CA GLU A 113 -10.68 7.21 -22.60
C GLU A 113 -12.03 7.87 -22.27
N THR A 114 -13.04 7.07 -21.92
CA THR A 114 -14.43 7.53 -21.71
C THR A 114 -15.07 7.00 -20.43
N ALA A 115 -14.34 6.25 -19.62
CA ALA A 115 -14.80 5.69 -18.36
C ALA A 115 -13.78 5.92 -17.24
N THR A 116 -14.27 5.93 -16.01
CA THR A 116 -13.46 5.88 -14.79
C THR A 116 -13.78 4.60 -14.04
N LEU A 117 -12.73 3.95 -13.52
CA LEU A 117 -12.85 2.80 -12.65
C LEU A 117 -12.52 3.20 -11.21
N LEU A 118 -13.43 2.87 -10.29
CA LEU A 118 -13.29 3.14 -8.86
C LEU A 118 -13.29 1.83 -8.08
N GLN A 119 -12.40 1.67 -7.11
CA GLN A 119 -12.53 0.69 -6.04
C GLN A 119 -13.00 1.42 -4.78
N ILE A 120 -14.14 1.00 -4.25
CA ILE A 120 -14.75 1.63 -3.08
C ILE A 120 -14.75 0.60 -1.95
N GLY A 121 -14.18 0.98 -0.82
CA GLY A 121 -14.18 0.20 0.41
C GLY A 121 -14.93 0.94 1.52
N ALA A 122 -15.60 0.20 2.38
CA ALA A 122 -16.28 0.73 3.57
C ALA A 122 -16.12 -0.23 4.75
N VAL A 123 -16.70 0.10 5.90
CA VAL A 123 -16.63 -0.74 7.10
C VAL A 123 -18.01 -1.25 7.50
N GLY A 124 -18.05 -2.50 7.99
CA GLY A 124 -19.22 -3.12 8.58
C GLY A 124 -18.97 -3.55 10.04
N PRO A 125 -19.97 -3.45 10.94
CA PRO A 125 -19.84 -3.82 12.35
C PRO A 125 -19.75 -5.32 12.62
N ASP A 126 -20.20 -6.14 11.67
CA ASP A 126 -20.33 -7.58 11.85
C ASP A 126 -20.25 -8.34 10.53
N THR A 127 -20.14 -9.67 10.60
CA THR A 127 -19.95 -10.51 9.41
C THR A 127 -21.13 -10.52 8.43
N CYS A 128 -22.26 -9.87 8.74
CA CYS A 128 -23.37 -9.71 7.81
C CYS A 128 -23.21 -8.48 6.92
N HIS A 129 -22.38 -7.51 7.31
CA HIS A 129 -22.12 -6.29 6.55
C HIS A 129 -21.00 -6.52 5.56
N ASN A 130 -21.30 -7.25 4.48
CA ASN A 130 -20.30 -7.77 3.56
C ASN A 130 -20.45 -7.25 2.12
N THR A 131 -21.31 -6.26 1.89
CA THR A 131 -21.55 -5.65 0.58
C THR A 131 -21.54 -4.13 0.67
N VAL A 132 -21.06 -3.49 -0.41
CA VAL A 132 -21.17 -2.04 -0.61
C VAL A 132 -22.11 -1.79 -1.79
N ASP A 133 -23.26 -1.19 -1.51
CA ASP A 133 -24.21 -0.74 -2.52
C ASP A 133 -23.86 0.66 -3.00
N VAL A 134 -23.95 0.92 -4.31
CA VAL A 134 -23.63 2.23 -4.87
C VAL A 134 -24.78 2.81 -5.68
N THR A 135 -25.01 4.12 -5.55
CA THR A 135 -26.13 4.81 -6.21
C THR A 135 -25.81 6.27 -6.54
N GLY A 136 -26.64 6.86 -7.40
CA GLY A 136 -26.68 8.33 -7.56
C GLY A 136 -25.47 8.95 -8.26
N PHE A 137 -24.77 8.20 -9.12
CA PHE A 137 -23.66 8.76 -9.89
C PHE A 137 -24.15 9.81 -10.90
N ALA A 138 -23.50 10.98 -10.87
CA ALA A 138 -23.78 12.10 -11.77
C ALA A 138 -22.54 13.00 -11.91
N VAL A 139 -22.57 13.94 -12.86
CA VAL A 139 -21.58 15.01 -12.95
C VAL A 139 -22.22 16.32 -12.50
N GLU A 140 -21.72 16.89 -11.41
CA GLU A 140 -22.16 18.17 -10.86
C GLU A 140 -20.98 19.14 -10.88
N ASP A 141 -21.16 20.30 -11.53
CA ASP A 141 -20.13 21.34 -11.64
C ASP A 141 -18.74 20.83 -12.10
N GLY A 142 -18.71 19.82 -12.98
CA GLY A 142 -17.49 19.21 -13.50
C GLY A 142 -16.81 18.22 -12.54
N THR A 143 -17.54 17.74 -11.53
CA THR A 143 -17.09 16.74 -10.55
C THR A 143 -17.99 15.51 -10.62
N LEU A 144 -17.41 14.32 -10.67
CA LEU A 144 -18.16 13.07 -10.52
C LEU A 144 -18.62 12.94 -9.07
N VAL A 145 -19.93 12.93 -8.84
CA VAL A 145 -20.52 12.67 -7.52
C VAL A 145 -21.17 11.30 -7.49
N GLY A 146 -21.22 10.66 -6.32
CA GLY A 146 -21.87 9.37 -6.12
C GLY A 146 -22.09 9.03 -4.65
N ARG A 147 -22.79 7.93 -4.38
CA ARG A 147 -22.99 7.41 -3.02
C ARG A 147 -22.62 5.95 -2.93
N ALA A 148 -22.05 5.56 -1.80
CA ALA A 148 -21.79 4.18 -1.44
C ALA A 148 -22.29 3.92 -0.01
N SER A 149 -22.91 2.77 0.24
CA SER A 149 -23.43 2.42 1.56
C SER A 149 -23.18 0.95 1.87
N THR A 150 -22.67 0.67 3.06
CA THR A 150 -22.52 -0.71 3.53
C THR A 150 -23.87 -1.27 3.96
N SER A 151 -24.20 -2.48 3.51
CA SER A 151 -25.49 -3.12 3.81
C SER A 151 -25.31 -4.49 4.45
N ALA A 152 -26.24 -4.84 5.33
CA ALA A 152 -26.29 -6.15 5.97
C ALA A 152 -27.11 -7.16 5.17
N ALA A 153 -26.60 -8.38 5.02
CA ALA A 153 -27.37 -9.47 4.44
C ALA A 153 -28.54 -9.87 5.37
N GLU A 154 -29.77 -9.84 4.86
CA GLU A 154 -30.95 -10.15 5.68
C GLU A 154 -30.99 -11.62 6.15
N GLY A 155 -31.51 -11.81 7.37
CA GLY A 155 -31.92 -13.13 7.86
C GLY A 155 -30.79 -14.07 8.30
N GLN A 156 -29.59 -13.53 8.53
CA GLN A 156 -28.42 -14.31 8.92
C GLN A 156 -28.02 -14.06 10.38
N ALA A 157 -27.38 -15.05 10.99
CA ALA A 157 -26.76 -14.89 12.30
C ALA A 157 -25.34 -14.33 12.08
N CYS A 158 -25.10 -13.11 12.56
CA CYS A 158 -23.85 -12.39 12.33
C CYS A 158 -22.82 -12.72 13.43
N GLY A 159 -21.56 -12.93 13.02
CA GLY A 159 -20.42 -12.98 13.92
C GLY A 159 -20.00 -11.58 14.32
N SER A 160 -19.58 -11.40 15.57
CA SER A 160 -19.12 -10.11 16.11
C SER A 160 -17.66 -9.85 15.71
N ALA A 161 -17.44 -9.48 14.45
CA ALA A 161 -16.15 -9.05 13.92
C ALA A 161 -16.38 -8.01 12.82
N GLU A 162 -15.61 -6.93 12.85
CA GLU A 162 -15.66 -5.91 11.80
C GLU A 162 -15.28 -6.50 10.45
N THR A 163 -15.91 -5.98 9.41
CA THR A 163 -15.75 -6.40 8.02
C THR A 163 -15.39 -5.22 7.15
N HIS A 164 -14.65 -5.51 6.07
CA HIS A 164 -14.23 -4.51 5.10
C HIS A 164 -14.70 -4.96 3.70
N PRO A 165 -15.96 -4.67 3.35
CA PRO A 165 -16.50 -4.96 2.03
C PRO A 165 -15.98 -4.00 0.95
N TRP A 166 -15.89 -4.52 -0.27
CA TRP A 166 -15.34 -3.83 -1.43
C TRP A 166 -16.23 -3.97 -2.66
N VAL A 167 -16.28 -2.92 -3.48
CA VAL A 167 -16.96 -2.92 -4.78
C VAL A 167 -16.11 -2.20 -5.81
N LEU A 168 -16.01 -2.78 -7.01
CA LEU A 168 -15.51 -2.07 -8.19
C LEU A 168 -16.66 -1.42 -8.93
N VAL A 169 -16.48 -0.17 -9.34
CA VAL A 169 -17.47 0.62 -10.06
C VAL A 169 -16.85 1.19 -11.32
N ARG A 170 -17.39 0.84 -12.48
CA ARG A 170 -17.07 1.50 -13.74
C ARG A 170 -18.16 2.52 -14.04
N VAL A 171 -17.78 3.78 -14.18
CA VAL A 171 -18.67 4.87 -14.58
C VAL A 171 -18.30 5.28 -16.01
N ASP A 172 -19.21 5.07 -16.94
CA ASP A 172 -19.05 5.41 -18.36
C ASP A 172 -19.64 6.80 -18.64
N PHE A 173 -18.95 7.61 -19.45
CA PHE A 173 -19.32 9.00 -19.75
C PHE A 173 -19.63 9.23 -21.25
N ASP A 174 -20.33 10.33 -21.54
CA ASP A 174 -20.57 10.79 -22.91
C ASP A 174 -19.46 11.63 -23.54
N GLY A 175 -18.41 11.89 -22.79
CA GLY A 175 -17.17 12.50 -23.22
C GLY A 175 -16.01 12.12 -22.30
N THR A 176 -15.02 13.00 -22.19
CA THR A 176 -13.87 12.80 -21.30
C THR A 176 -14.33 12.77 -19.84
N PRO A 177 -13.93 11.76 -19.04
CA PRO A 177 -14.28 11.68 -17.63
C PRO A 177 -13.85 12.95 -16.85
N PRO A 178 -14.63 13.41 -15.87
CA PRO A 178 -14.22 14.48 -14.98
C PRO A 178 -12.89 14.17 -14.27
N GLU A 179 -12.05 15.17 -14.07
CA GLU A 179 -10.81 15.03 -13.28
C GLU A 179 -11.11 14.88 -11.78
N ASN A 180 -12.14 15.59 -11.29
CA ASN A 180 -12.52 15.58 -9.88
C ASN A 180 -13.65 14.59 -9.61
N ALA A 181 -13.63 14.01 -8.41
CA ALA A 181 -14.67 13.13 -7.91
C ALA A 181 -14.86 13.30 -6.39
N GLU A 182 -16.09 13.17 -5.92
CA GLU A 182 -16.47 13.20 -4.51
C GLU A 182 -17.59 12.20 -4.26
N LEU A 183 -17.36 11.20 -3.40
CA LEU A 183 -18.35 10.20 -3.07
C LEU A 183 -18.76 10.34 -1.61
N THR A 184 -20.06 10.32 -1.33
CA THR A 184 -20.56 10.16 0.04
C THR A 184 -20.60 8.67 0.38
N ILE A 185 -19.84 8.26 1.40
CA ILE A 185 -19.82 6.89 1.91
C ILE A 185 -20.58 6.85 3.23
N THR A 186 -21.42 5.84 3.39
CA THR A 186 -22.10 5.48 4.64
C THR A 186 -21.59 4.10 5.10
N ASP A 187 -21.03 4.00 6.29
CA ASP A 187 -20.59 2.71 6.86
C ASP A 187 -21.77 1.91 7.46
N GLY A 188 -21.48 0.74 8.01
CA GLY A 188 -22.48 -0.12 8.65
C GLY A 188 -23.00 0.38 10.01
N TRP A 189 -22.49 1.51 10.53
CA TRP A 189 -23.02 2.21 11.71
C TRP A 189 -23.87 3.43 11.36
N ASP A 190 -24.13 3.66 10.06
CA ASP A 190 -24.79 4.85 9.52
C ASP A 190 -23.97 6.16 9.67
N ASP A 191 -22.66 6.06 9.93
CA ASP A 191 -21.78 7.24 9.88
C ASP A 191 -21.47 7.60 8.42
N GLU A 192 -21.47 8.90 8.11
CA GLU A 192 -21.32 9.41 6.74
C GLU A 192 -20.10 10.32 6.59
N ALA A 193 -19.35 10.13 5.50
CA ALA A 193 -18.26 11.03 5.10
C ALA A 193 -18.26 11.27 3.58
N THR A 194 -17.89 12.48 3.17
CA THR A 194 -17.56 12.75 1.76
C THR A 194 -16.08 12.51 1.55
N VAL A 195 -15.77 11.60 0.63
CA VAL A 195 -14.42 11.12 0.33
C VAL A 195 -14.10 11.46 -1.12
N SER A 196 -13.00 12.18 -1.34
CA SER A 196 -12.43 12.34 -2.68
C SER A 196 -11.61 11.10 -3.02
N PRO A 197 -11.69 10.56 -4.26
CA PRO A 197 -10.84 9.46 -4.65
C PRO A 197 -9.39 9.82 -4.54
N THR A 198 -8.63 8.94 -3.89
CA THR A 198 -7.18 8.98 -3.98
C THR A 198 -6.78 8.17 -5.21
N THR A 199 -5.91 8.72 -6.04
CA THR A 199 -5.14 7.86 -6.93
C THR A 199 -4.23 7.04 -6.04
N PRO A 200 -4.06 5.72 -6.23
CA PRO A 200 -3.03 4.96 -5.54
C PRO A 200 -1.66 5.59 -5.85
N ALA A 201 -1.24 6.54 -5.02
CA ALA A 201 0.05 7.19 -5.06
C ALA A 201 0.88 6.55 -3.96
N GLY A 202 2.17 6.39 -4.25
CA GLY A 202 3.11 6.01 -3.22
C GLY A 202 3.10 6.99 -2.05
N LEU A 203 3.58 6.55 -0.91
CA LEU A 203 3.87 7.44 0.21
C LEU A 203 4.95 8.45 -0.19
N ASP A 204 4.84 9.69 0.26
CA ASP A 204 5.94 10.64 0.17
C ASP A 204 6.98 10.26 1.25
N PRO A 205 8.21 9.85 0.88
CA PRO A 205 9.24 9.51 1.86
C PRO A 205 9.54 10.65 2.83
N SER A 206 9.37 11.91 2.40
CA SER A 206 9.66 13.08 3.23
C SER A 206 8.63 13.31 4.34
N GLU A 207 7.48 12.66 4.27
CA GLU A 207 6.42 12.70 5.30
C GLU A 207 6.54 11.55 6.31
N LEU A 208 7.44 10.59 6.11
CA LEU A 208 7.68 9.50 7.05
C LEU A 208 8.40 9.99 8.32
N ASP A 209 8.01 9.42 9.45
CA ASP A 209 8.66 9.65 10.74
C ASP A 209 10.12 9.14 10.76
N GLY A 210 10.94 9.79 11.58
CA GLY A 210 12.34 9.43 11.81
C GLY A 210 13.33 10.21 10.95
N HIS A 211 14.56 9.70 10.86
CA HIS A 211 15.71 10.43 10.37
C HIS A 211 16.61 9.57 9.46
N VAL A 212 17.26 10.22 8.50
CA VAL A 212 18.19 9.54 7.56
C VAL A 212 19.64 9.56 8.07
N GLN A 213 20.09 10.71 8.59
CA GLN A 213 21.46 10.89 9.07
C GLN A 213 21.55 12.06 10.06
N PRO A 214 22.60 12.14 10.90
CA PRO A 214 22.84 13.29 11.76
C PRO A 214 23.36 14.49 10.96
N ASP A 215 23.04 15.70 11.43
CA ASP A 215 23.63 16.91 10.90
C ASP A 215 25.12 17.03 11.27
N GLY A 216 25.94 17.56 10.36
CA GLY A 216 27.34 17.91 10.62
C GLY A 216 28.34 16.79 10.32
N ASP A 217 29.62 17.10 10.56
CA ASP A 217 30.74 16.24 10.18
C ASP A 217 30.74 14.93 10.97
N ALA A 218 30.90 13.81 10.27
CA ALA A 218 30.97 12.49 10.86
C ALA A 218 32.23 12.32 11.73
N ARG A 219 32.06 11.73 12.92
CA ARG A 219 33.20 11.29 13.74
C ARG A 219 33.78 10.01 13.14
N VAL A 220 34.93 10.14 12.48
CA VAL A 220 35.69 9.01 11.91
C VAL A 220 36.59 8.38 12.98
N LEU A 221 36.51 7.07 13.15
CA LEU A 221 37.44 6.33 14.01
C LEU A 221 38.81 6.22 13.33
N ALA A 222 39.88 6.52 14.06
CA ALA A 222 41.25 6.44 13.55
C ALA A 222 41.66 4.99 13.24
N GLY A 223 42.34 4.78 12.12
CA GLY A 223 42.68 3.44 11.60
C GLY A 223 41.47 2.64 11.16
N SER A 224 41.53 1.33 11.31
CA SER A 224 40.42 0.39 11.13
C SER A 224 39.98 -0.19 12.47
N LEU A 225 38.79 -0.79 12.48
CA LEU A 225 38.43 -1.75 13.52
C LEU A 225 39.49 -2.87 13.49
N THR A 226 40.17 -3.09 14.60
CA THR A 226 41.19 -4.15 14.75
C THR A 226 40.70 -5.19 15.75
N CYS A 227 40.75 -6.46 15.35
CA CYS A 227 40.43 -7.57 16.22
C CYS A 227 41.68 -8.42 16.47
N ASP A 228 42.03 -8.63 17.74
CA ASP A 228 43.20 -9.44 18.13
C ASP A 228 42.94 -10.96 18.03
N ARG A 229 41.71 -11.37 17.71
CA ARG A 229 41.35 -12.78 17.56
C ARG A 229 41.87 -13.30 16.22
N GLU A 230 42.68 -14.36 16.27
CA GLU A 230 43.17 -15.02 15.06
C GLU A 230 42.00 -15.49 14.18
N ARG A 231 42.11 -15.28 12.86
CA ARG A 231 41.12 -15.67 11.84
C ARG A 231 39.76 -15.00 11.98
N PHE A 232 39.66 -13.90 12.71
CA PHE A 232 38.44 -13.10 12.72
C PHE A 232 38.23 -12.44 11.36
N GLU A 233 37.11 -12.74 10.74
CA GLU A 233 36.64 -12.14 9.49
C GLU A 233 35.41 -11.29 9.80
N ARG A 234 35.42 -10.05 9.33
CA ARG A 234 34.25 -9.15 9.46
C ARG A 234 33.14 -9.67 8.58
N HIS A 235 31.91 -9.51 9.07
CA HIS A 235 30.73 -9.78 8.28
C HIS A 235 30.80 -8.94 6.98
N PRO A 236 30.84 -9.59 5.80
CA PRO A 236 31.05 -8.89 4.55
C PRO A 236 29.88 -7.96 4.21
N GLN A 237 30.19 -6.91 3.46
CA GLN A 237 29.19 -6.11 2.75
C GLN A 237 28.96 -6.76 1.39
N HIS A 238 27.70 -7.12 1.08
CA HIS A 238 27.33 -7.77 -0.18
C HIS A 238 26.90 -6.78 -1.28
N VAL A 239 27.05 -5.49 -1.01
CA VAL A 239 26.71 -4.38 -1.91
C VAL A 239 27.98 -3.55 -2.16
N GLU A 240 28.18 -3.06 -3.37
CA GLU A 240 29.26 -2.13 -3.68
C GLU A 240 29.01 -0.76 -3.01
N GLU A 241 30.05 -0.12 -2.48
CA GLU A 241 29.89 1.12 -1.71
C GLU A 241 29.26 2.28 -2.51
N ASP A 242 29.47 2.32 -3.82
CA ASP A 242 28.90 3.33 -4.72
C ASP A 242 27.43 3.07 -5.09
N ALA A 243 26.89 1.90 -4.74
CA ALA A 243 25.47 1.56 -4.91
C ALA A 243 24.63 1.83 -3.65
N VAL A 244 25.27 2.21 -2.54
CA VAL A 244 24.58 2.51 -1.27
C VAL A 244 23.95 3.90 -1.34
N GLU A 245 22.63 3.94 -1.21
CA GLU A 245 21.86 5.18 -1.14
C GLU A 245 21.39 5.43 0.29
N LEU A 246 21.43 6.69 0.73
CA LEU A 246 20.97 7.09 2.07
C LEU A 246 19.49 7.45 2.05
N GLY A 247 18.74 6.89 3.00
CA GLY A 247 17.35 7.22 3.25
C GLY A 247 16.37 6.58 2.27
N GLU A 248 16.65 6.61 0.97
CA GLU A 248 15.75 6.08 -0.06
C GLU A 248 16.53 5.26 -1.09
N ASN A 249 15.96 4.13 -1.54
CA ASN A 249 16.46 3.43 -2.72
C ASN A 249 15.33 2.66 -3.42
N GLY A 250 15.59 2.18 -4.63
CA GLY A 250 14.69 1.26 -5.32
C GLY A 250 15.27 0.68 -6.60
N ARG A 251 14.41 0.48 -7.61
CA ARG A 251 14.75 -0.23 -8.86
C ARG A 251 14.33 0.61 -10.06
N ASP A 252 15.12 0.55 -11.13
CA ASP A 252 14.79 1.15 -12.42
C ASP A 252 14.42 2.65 -12.31
N ASP A 253 15.23 3.41 -11.58
CA ASP A 253 15.05 4.85 -11.30
C ASP A 253 13.78 5.21 -10.50
N ARG A 254 13.07 4.23 -9.93
CA ARG A 254 11.95 4.44 -9.01
C ARG A 254 12.39 4.21 -7.56
N THR A 255 12.13 5.19 -6.69
CA THR A 255 12.23 4.98 -5.24
C THR A 255 11.16 4.00 -4.81
N THR A 256 11.55 2.88 -4.19
CA THR A 256 10.61 1.86 -3.73
C THR A 256 10.54 1.74 -2.21
N PHE A 257 11.67 1.94 -1.53
CA PHE A 257 11.74 1.89 -0.08
C PHE A 257 12.39 3.14 0.48
N ALA A 258 11.88 3.56 1.64
CA ALA A 258 12.52 4.54 2.50
C ALA A 258 12.94 3.86 3.81
N LEU A 259 14.10 4.24 4.33
CA LEU A 259 14.67 3.75 5.58
C LEU A 259 14.86 4.93 6.54
N ARG A 260 14.47 4.74 7.81
CA ARG A 260 14.51 5.77 8.85
C ARG A 260 15.00 5.17 10.17
N ALA A 261 15.80 5.94 10.92
CA ALA A 261 16.08 5.71 12.33
C ALA A 261 15.21 6.63 13.19
N ASP A 262 14.75 6.16 14.35
CA ASP A 262 13.89 6.95 15.25
C ASP A 262 14.58 8.21 15.79
N HIS A 263 15.90 8.13 16.02
CA HIS A 263 16.77 9.25 16.38
C HIS A 263 18.09 9.25 15.58
N THR A 264 18.79 10.37 15.57
CA THR A 264 20.13 10.51 14.96
C THR A 264 21.27 10.34 15.94
N LYS A 265 20.98 10.15 17.23
CA LYS A 265 21.97 10.15 18.30
C LYS A 265 21.56 9.24 19.45
N TYR A 266 22.50 8.39 19.87
CA TYR A 266 22.33 7.39 20.92
C TYR A 266 23.56 7.34 21.83
N ALA A 267 23.41 6.78 23.02
CA ALA A 267 24.52 6.29 23.85
C ALA A 267 24.72 4.78 23.66
N LEU A 268 25.91 4.28 24.00
CA LEU A 268 26.11 2.84 24.14
C LEU A 268 25.12 2.25 25.16
N GLY A 269 24.50 1.14 24.81
CA GLY A 269 23.42 0.52 25.59
C GLY A 269 22.02 1.06 25.31
N ASP A 270 21.86 2.15 24.54
CA ASP A 270 20.55 2.55 24.05
C ASP A 270 20.04 1.58 22.99
N THR A 271 18.73 1.62 22.73
CA THR A 271 18.10 0.86 21.67
C THR A 271 17.80 1.77 20.49
N VAL A 272 18.30 1.42 19.31
CA VAL A 272 17.95 2.07 18.04
C VAL A 272 16.78 1.32 17.39
N THR A 273 15.79 2.08 16.89
CA THR A 273 14.70 1.54 16.08
C THR A 273 14.87 2.01 14.65
N ILE A 274 14.87 1.06 13.72
CA ILE A 274 15.07 1.31 12.29
C ILE A 274 13.88 0.73 11.54
N THR A 275 13.26 1.56 10.72
CA THR A 275 12.07 1.19 9.96
C THR A 275 12.35 1.37 8.47
N MET A 276 12.13 0.31 7.71
CA MET A 276 12.06 0.36 6.25
C MET A 276 10.61 0.31 5.84
N THR A 277 10.19 1.16 4.91
CA THR A 277 8.80 1.32 4.47
C THR A 277 8.72 1.26 2.96
N ASN A 278 7.84 0.43 2.41
CA ASN A 278 7.48 0.48 0.99
C ASN A 278 6.73 1.78 0.72
N VAL A 279 7.36 2.68 -0.01
CA VAL A 279 6.79 3.99 -0.34
C VAL A 279 6.09 4.02 -1.69
N THR A 280 5.98 2.88 -2.37
CA THR A 280 5.20 2.81 -3.62
C THR A 280 3.73 2.54 -3.31
N ALA A 281 2.88 2.70 -4.33
CA ALA A 281 1.51 2.19 -4.31
C ALA A 281 1.42 0.71 -4.71
N GLU A 282 2.55 0.06 -5.02
CA GLU A 282 2.62 -1.33 -5.48
C GLU A 282 3.12 -2.23 -4.35
N GLU A 283 2.82 -3.54 -4.40
CA GLU A 283 3.56 -4.49 -3.59
C GLU A 283 5.00 -4.60 -4.11
N VAL A 284 5.99 -4.53 -3.23
CA VAL A 284 7.41 -4.66 -3.60
C VAL A 284 8.08 -5.76 -2.80
N ILE A 285 8.89 -6.58 -3.49
CA ILE A 285 9.61 -7.70 -2.90
C ILE A 285 11.04 -7.30 -2.52
N THR A 286 11.48 -7.76 -1.35
CA THR A 286 12.85 -7.59 -0.83
C THR A 286 13.47 -8.93 -0.45
N GLY A 287 14.76 -8.92 -0.09
CA GLY A 287 15.40 -10.03 0.59
C GLY A 287 14.83 -10.24 2.01
N ASN A 288 15.38 -11.21 2.77
CA ASN A 288 14.96 -11.37 4.16
C ASN A 288 15.58 -10.28 5.08
N ARG A 289 14.97 -10.08 6.26
CA ARG A 289 15.38 -9.03 7.22
C ARG A 289 16.77 -9.17 7.83
N HIS A 290 17.48 -10.28 7.60
CA HIS A 290 18.83 -10.52 8.13
C HIS A 290 19.94 -10.14 7.15
N LYS A 291 19.57 -9.71 5.93
CA LYS A 291 20.50 -9.20 4.92
C LYS A 291 20.87 -7.73 5.19
N TYR A 292 21.58 -7.48 6.29
CA TYR A 292 22.04 -6.14 6.66
C TYR A 292 23.42 -6.11 7.30
N ASN A 293 24.11 -4.98 7.15
CA ASN A 293 25.31 -4.64 7.92
C ASN A 293 24.99 -3.59 8.99
N LEU A 294 25.71 -3.67 10.12
CA LEU A 294 25.79 -2.60 11.11
C LEU A 294 27.24 -2.15 11.19
N GLN A 295 27.53 -0.97 10.68
CA GLN A 295 28.88 -0.54 10.35
C GLN A 295 29.29 0.67 11.16
N LEU A 296 30.57 0.77 11.49
CA LEU A 296 31.19 1.96 12.05
C LEU A 296 32.07 2.63 10.99
N LEU A 297 32.04 3.96 10.92
CA LEU A 297 32.89 4.73 10.02
C LEU A 297 34.32 4.84 10.57
N THR A 298 35.28 4.39 9.76
CA THR A 298 36.71 4.39 10.08
C THR A 298 37.52 5.12 8.99
N GLU A 299 38.82 5.36 9.22
CA GLU A 299 39.70 5.93 8.17
C GLU A 299 39.85 5.00 6.96
N GLU A 300 39.59 3.70 7.11
CA GLU A 300 39.57 2.72 6.03
C GLU A 300 38.18 2.55 5.39
N GLY A 301 37.20 3.39 5.78
CA GLY A 301 35.82 3.33 5.32
C GLY A 301 34.89 2.63 6.32
N TRP A 302 33.71 2.24 5.84
CA TRP A 302 32.70 1.56 6.64
C TRP A 302 33.08 0.09 6.90
N GLN A 303 33.00 -0.32 8.16
CA GLN A 303 33.34 -1.69 8.57
C GLN A 303 32.27 -2.24 9.50
N ASP A 304 31.75 -3.44 9.22
CA ASP A 304 30.79 -4.10 10.12
C ASP A 304 31.45 -4.38 11.48
N VAL A 305 30.71 -4.08 12.55
CA VAL A 305 31.19 -4.29 13.93
C VAL A 305 31.16 -5.76 14.33
N ARG A 306 30.41 -6.58 13.58
CA ARG A 306 30.26 -8.03 13.76
C ARG A 306 31.16 -8.79 12.81
N GLY A 307 31.49 -10.00 13.21
CA GLY A 307 32.23 -10.95 12.41
C GLY A 307 32.26 -12.32 13.05
N SER A 308 33.03 -13.24 12.47
CA SER A 308 33.17 -14.59 12.97
C SER A 308 34.60 -15.06 12.83
N THR A 309 35.00 -16.02 13.67
CA THR A 309 36.24 -16.78 13.47
C THR A 309 36.04 -18.06 12.65
N GLU A 310 34.80 -18.32 12.24
CA GLU A 310 34.38 -19.48 11.47
C GLU A 310 34.16 -19.07 10.01
N HIS A 311 34.91 -19.68 9.08
CA HIS A 311 35.08 -19.20 7.70
C HIS A 311 33.82 -19.30 6.81
N ASP A 312 32.89 -20.24 7.10
CA ASP A 312 31.83 -20.66 6.16
C ASP A 312 30.41 -20.18 6.58
N HIS A 313 30.29 -19.22 7.51
CA HIS A 313 29.00 -18.89 8.16
C HIS A 313 28.36 -17.57 7.71
N PHE A 314 28.83 -16.96 6.62
CA PHE A 314 28.22 -15.75 6.03
C PHE A 314 27.31 -16.06 4.83
N GLU A 315 26.91 -17.32 4.65
CA GLU A 315 26.05 -17.71 3.53
C GLU A 315 24.58 -17.38 3.83
N TYR A 316 24.01 -16.53 2.97
CA TYR A 316 22.59 -16.23 2.94
C TYR A 316 21.97 -16.99 1.77
N THR A 317 21.32 -18.12 2.04
CA THR A 317 20.53 -18.81 1.01
C THR A 317 19.17 -18.13 0.88
N ASP A 318 18.80 -17.74 -0.33
CA ASP A 318 17.46 -17.22 -0.65
C ASP A 318 16.34 -18.27 -0.48
N GLU A 319 16.70 -19.51 -0.18
CA GLU A 319 15.81 -20.68 -0.06
C GLU A 319 15.38 -21.01 1.39
N GLY A 320 15.88 -20.27 2.39
CA GLY A 320 15.85 -20.68 3.80
C GLY A 320 14.68 -20.18 4.66
N VAL A 321 13.85 -19.26 4.17
CA VAL A 321 12.67 -18.81 4.93
C VAL A 321 11.49 -19.68 4.52
N SER A 322 10.90 -20.40 5.48
CA SER A 322 9.64 -21.12 5.26
C SER A 322 8.52 -20.11 5.07
N HIS A 323 8.30 -19.72 3.82
CA HIS A 323 7.14 -18.95 3.39
C HIS A 323 5.87 -19.82 3.46
N ALA A 324 4.74 -19.20 3.80
CA ALA A 324 3.46 -19.86 3.61
C ALA A 324 3.29 -20.19 2.11
N PRO A 325 2.54 -21.23 1.73
CA PRO A 325 2.35 -21.56 0.32
C PRO A 325 1.61 -20.41 -0.41
N GLY A 326 2.33 -19.65 -1.24
CA GLY A 326 1.81 -18.54 -2.04
C GLY A 326 2.88 -17.51 -2.42
N ASP A 327 3.93 -17.40 -1.61
CA ASP A 327 4.89 -16.29 -1.70
C ASP A 327 6.04 -16.66 -2.66
N GLY A 328 6.36 -15.76 -3.60
CA GLY A 328 7.51 -15.91 -4.49
C GLY A 328 8.86 -15.83 -3.75
N PHE A 329 9.97 -15.90 -4.49
CA PHE A 329 11.32 -15.71 -3.92
C PHE A 329 11.44 -14.28 -3.34
N GLY A 330 11.44 -14.14 -2.00
CA GLY A 330 11.59 -12.87 -1.28
C GLY A 330 10.46 -12.57 -0.30
N VAL A 331 10.54 -11.44 0.41
CA VAL A 331 9.48 -10.95 1.31
C VAL A 331 8.71 -9.83 0.61
N SER A 332 7.41 -10.06 0.37
CA SER A 332 6.46 -9.09 -0.15
C SER A 332 6.09 -8.05 0.91
N HIS A 333 6.08 -6.78 0.52
CA HIS A 333 5.64 -5.66 1.35
C HIS A 333 4.55 -4.89 0.62
N ALA A 334 3.35 -4.84 1.19
CA ALA A 334 2.32 -3.93 0.72
C ALA A 334 2.77 -2.46 0.92
N PRO A 335 2.15 -1.50 0.22
CA PRO A 335 2.37 -0.08 0.47
C PRO A 335 2.28 0.28 1.96
N GLY A 336 3.27 1.00 2.45
CA GLY A 336 3.42 1.38 3.85
C GLY A 336 3.89 0.26 4.80
N ASP A 337 3.91 -1.00 4.37
CA ASP A 337 4.51 -2.09 5.12
C ASP A 337 6.03 -2.18 4.86
N GLY A 338 6.73 -3.00 5.64
CA GLY A 338 8.18 -3.13 5.54
C GLY A 338 8.80 -3.93 6.69
N PHE A 339 10.03 -3.56 7.06
CA PHE A 339 10.74 -4.19 8.18
C PHE A 339 10.98 -3.18 9.30
N GLU A 340 10.90 -3.68 10.53
CA GLU A 340 11.38 -2.98 11.72
C GLU A 340 12.51 -3.79 12.36
N TRP A 341 13.56 -3.09 12.77
CA TRP A 341 14.64 -3.60 13.59
C TRP A 341 14.75 -2.78 14.86
N THR A 342 14.81 -3.48 16.00
CA THR A 342 15.07 -2.91 17.31
C THR A 342 16.38 -3.51 17.79
N ILE A 343 17.43 -2.69 17.90
CA ILE A 343 18.80 -3.17 18.15
C ILE A 343 19.34 -2.45 19.38
N GLU A 344 19.71 -3.20 20.42
CA GLU A 344 20.42 -2.64 21.57
C GLU A 344 21.90 -2.45 21.22
N LEU A 345 22.44 -1.26 21.46
CA LEU A 345 23.82 -0.88 21.16
C LEU A 345 24.80 -1.43 22.21
N THR A 346 24.78 -2.74 22.38
CA THR A 346 25.72 -3.55 23.17
C THR A 346 26.34 -4.65 22.31
N ASP A 347 27.46 -5.22 22.75
CA ASP A 347 28.13 -6.30 22.00
C ASP A 347 27.20 -7.50 21.77
N GLU A 348 26.33 -7.82 22.74
CA GLU A 348 25.30 -8.86 22.61
C GLU A 348 24.09 -8.39 21.80
N GLY A 349 23.60 -7.17 22.04
CA GLY A 349 22.35 -6.66 21.45
C GLY A 349 22.41 -6.49 19.92
N VAL A 350 23.59 -6.20 19.36
CA VAL A 350 23.77 -6.11 17.90
C VAL A 350 23.80 -7.47 17.19
N ILE A 351 23.84 -8.56 17.96
CA ILE A 351 23.85 -9.94 17.47
C ILE A 351 22.49 -10.63 17.72
N GLU A 352 21.81 -10.27 18.80
CA GLU A 352 20.55 -10.87 19.24
C GLU A 352 19.50 -10.89 18.12
N GLY A 353 18.85 -12.06 17.94
CA GLY A 353 17.79 -12.24 16.97
C GLY A 353 18.25 -12.26 15.51
N HIS A 354 19.57 -12.25 15.25
CA HIS A 354 20.11 -12.41 13.92
C HIS A 354 20.13 -13.89 13.49
N PHE A 355 19.96 -14.17 12.20
CA PHE A 355 19.99 -15.54 11.68
C PHE A 355 21.31 -16.28 11.96
N HIS A 356 22.41 -15.53 12.06
CA HIS A 356 23.75 -16.01 12.42
C HIS A 356 24.15 -15.67 13.88
N GLU A 357 23.18 -15.46 14.78
CA GLU A 357 23.44 -15.10 16.19
C GLU A 357 24.47 -16.03 16.86
N ASP A 358 24.34 -17.34 16.68
CA ASP A 358 25.24 -18.35 17.26
C ASP A 358 26.69 -18.30 16.71
N HIS A 359 26.92 -17.61 15.59
CA HIS A 359 28.21 -17.58 14.88
C HIS A 359 28.87 -16.20 14.90
N PHE A 360 28.09 -15.14 15.16
CA PHE A 360 28.59 -13.77 15.19
C PHE A 360 29.20 -13.43 16.54
N SER A 361 30.19 -12.54 16.49
CA SER A 361 30.75 -11.88 17.65
C SER A 361 31.20 -10.47 17.28
N VAL A 362 31.13 -9.56 18.25
CA VAL A 362 31.64 -8.19 18.10
C VAL A 362 33.13 -8.15 18.45
N CYS A 363 33.93 -7.52 17.59
CA CYS A 363 35.37 -7.34 17.83
C CYS A 363 35.98 -6.20 17.00
N PRO A 364 36.58 -5.17 17.64
CA PRO A 364 36.59 -4.92 19.09
C PRO A 364 35.18 -4.62 19.63
N SER A 365 35.00 -4.51 20.96
CA SER A 365 33.73 -4.07 21.55
C SER A 365 33.26 -2.74 20.94
N LEU A 366 31.94 -2.51 20.92
CA LEU A 366 31.36 -1.31 20.32
C LEU A 366 32.04 -0.03 20.81
N GLN A 367 32.29 0.88 19.88
CA GLN A 367 33.00 2.14 20.12
C GLN A 367 32.08 3.31 19.81
N PRO A 368 32.21 4.45 20.51
CA PRO A 368 31.56 5.69 20.09
C PRO A 368 32.03 6.16 18.70
N GLY A 369 31.11 6.64 17.87
CA GLY A 369 31.40 7.12 16.51
C GLY A 369 30.15 7.19 15.63
N ARG A 370 30.35 7.41 14.32
CA ARG A 370 29.25 7.39 13.35
C ARG A 370 28.99 5.96 12.87
N TYR A 371 27.77 5.50 13.07
CA TYR A 371 27.27 4.20 12.64
C TYR A 371 26.39 4.33 11.39
N ARG A 372 26.34 3.24 10.61
CA ARG A 372 25.45 3.05 9.47
C ARG A 372 24.78 1.70 9.57
N PHE A 373 23.46 1.68 9.50
CA PHE A 373 22.71 0.46 9.19
C PHE A 373 22.48 0.42 7.68
N LEU A 374 22.89 -0.68 7.04
CA LEU A 374 22.81 -0.87 5.60
C LEU A 374 22.05 -2.15 5.28
N TYR A 375 20.89 -2.02 4.65
CA TYR A 375 20.15 -3.14 4.07
C TYR A 375 20.62 -3.40 2.62
N TRP A 376 20.61 -4.65 2.17
CA TRP A 376 21.27 -5.01 0.91
C TRP A 376 20.38 -4.95 -0.33
N GLU A 377 19.08 -5.23 -0.22
CA GLU A 377 18.20 -5.48 -1.37
C GLU A 377 16.80 -4.87 -1.18
N PRO A 378 16.63 -3.54 -1.35
CA PRO A 378 17.57 -2.64 -2.01
C PRO A 378 18.70 -2.13 -1.10
N ALA A 379 19.76 -1.63 -1.72
CA ALA A 379 20.96 -1.08 -1.07
C ALA A 379 20.69 0.27 -0.39
N VAL A 380 19.95 0.27 0.71
CA VAL A 380 19.52 1.50 1.41
C VAL A 380 20.08 1.54 2.82
N ALA A 381 20.51 2.73 3.25
CA ALA A 381 21.13 2.92 4.54
C ALA A 381 20.62 4.15 5.30
N VAL A 382 20.79 4.11 6.62
CA VAL A 382 20.64 5.24 7.53
C VAL A 382 21.85 5.34 8.43
N GLU A 383 22.16 6.56 8.87
CA GLU A 383 23.28 6.86 9.74
C GLU A 383 22.82 7.44 11.07
N PHE A 384 23.59 7.17 12.11
CA PHE A 384 23.37 7.74 13.45
C PHE A 384 24.68 7.83 14.23
N ASP A 385 24.75 8.75 15.18
CA ASP A 385 25.90 8.89 16.07
C ASP A 385 25.69 8.12 17.37
N VAL A 386 26.75 7.43 17.81
CA VAL A 386 26.78 6.73 19.10
C VAL A 386 27.85 7.37 20.00
N GLU A 387 27.44 7.72 21.22
CA GLU A 387 28.29 8.28 22.27
C GLU A 387 28.54 7.28 23.41
N GLU A 388 29.40 7.66 24.36
CA GLU A 388 29.72 6.83 25.54
C GLU A 388 28.55 6.56 26.47
#